data_AF-A0AB34XRA9-F1
#
_entry.id   AF-A0AB34XRA9-F1
#
_cell.length_a   1.000
_cell.length_b   1.000
_cell.length_c   1.000
_cell.angle_alpha   90.00
_cell.angle_beta   90.00
_cell.angle_gamma   90.00
#
_symmetry.space_group_name_H-M   'P 1'
#
loop_
_entity.id
_entity.type
_entity.pdbx_description
1 polymer ?
#
loop_
_entity_poly.entity_id
_entity_poly.type
_entity_poly.pdbx_seq_one_letter_code
_entity_poly.pdbx_strand_id
1 'polypeptide(L)'
;MPLRPVPWATSGGVDGKGGAENSVELARVGLYVSTKGGTGIIEANDFRVTQLPVPGAAVRILKGSGAIKSTYPGVFGQSYGVQEESFTDVPVAATGSAGAAVKYVYVLIQDSQYAGQQPANIKTGPYNSYQVSTSLPANAPYMLLARIDQPANTATITNQMITDMRKIADPKQWTVDRSRASVASDQGMALNSKTAAGEWFPGDGTPTGARQRIDVPDWATRMIIKPSWYKVRYERNANVWGRYWINYGPSSAEGNYNGQPFPYNTQEFAFDVSEGPVSRDDWLSSDDRYIPAAMRGKEATFAFRARRHDSSTIAGAVRMDGVSGLDLTVQFLQVPDMSTE
;
A
#
# COMPACT_ATOMS: atom_id res chain seq x y z
N MET A 1 19.94 35.28 10.23
CA MET A 1 21.11 35.21 9.35
C MET A 1 20.61 34.81 7.95
N PRO A 2 20.92 35.58 6.90
CA PRO A 2 20.72 35.13 5.51
C PRO A 2 21.52 33.84 5.25
N LEU A 3 21.19 33.10 4.19
CA LEU A 3 21.75 31.81 3.73
C LEU A 3 22.97 31.25 4.50
N ARG A 4 22.89 30.00 4.99
CA ARG A 4 24.02 29.33 5.67
C ARG A 4 25.27 29.32 4.75
N PRO A 5 26.46 29.74 5.23
CA PRO A 5 27.63 29.94 4.38
C PRO A 5 28.31 28.64 3.93
N VAL A 6 28.11 27.54 4.65
CA VAL A 6 28.68 26.22 4.33
C VAL A 6 27.55 25.27 3.93
N PRO A 7 27.41 24.92 2.63
CA PRO A 7 26.52 23.84 2.20
C PRO A 7 26.96 22.48 2.75
N TRP A 8 26.02 21.55 2.88
CA TRP A 8 26.32 20.20 3.38
C TRP A 8 27.19 19.41 2.41
N ALA A 9 28.06 18.58 2.98
CA ALA A 9 29.03 17.73 2.29
C ALA A 9 30.04 18.51 1.44
N THR A 10 30.36 19.76 1.83
CA THR A 10 31.47 20.50 1.22
C THR A 10 32.76 20.23 2.00
N SER A 11 33.85 19.96 1.28
CA SER A 11 35.14 19.71 1.89
C SER A 11 35.80 21.01 2.35
N GLY A 12 35.56 22.14 1.68
CA GLY A 12 36.17 23.45 1.98
C GLY A 12 37.70 23.52 1.84
N GLY A 13 38.36 22.39 1.53
CA GLY A 13 39.81 22.25 1.42
C GLY A 13 40.22 21.18 0.41
N VAL A 14 41.52 21.07 0.17
CA VAL A 14 42.14 20.04 -0.69
C VAL A 14 42.43 18.81 0.17
N ASP A 15 41.93 17.64 -0.24
CA ASP A 15 42.26 16.30 0.28
C ASP A 15 42.73 16.24 1.74
N GLY A 16 41.80 16.45 2.68
CA GLY A 16 42.02 16.18 4.11
C GLY A 16 42.74 17.27 4.90
N LYS A 17 42.97 18.47 4.36
CA LYS A 17 43.54 19.61 5.12
C LYS A 17 42.65 20.86 5.08
N GLY A 18 42.33 21.40 6.26
CA GLY A 18 41.66 22.71 6.42
C GLY A 18 40.19 22.76 6.00
N GLY A 19 39.43 21.68 6.23
CA GLY A 19 38.07 21.55 5.69
C GLY A 19 36.97 22.33 6.42
N ALA A 20 35.86 22.54 5.73
CA ALA A 20 34.69 23.24 6.28
C ALA A 20 33.92 22.37 7.28
N GLU A 21 33.47 22.98 8.39
CA GLU A 21 32.62 22.32 9.37
C GLU A 21 31.19 22.15 8.83
N ASN A 22 30.73 20.91 8.78
CA ASN A 22 29.40 20.58 8.27
C ASN A 22 28.39 20.51 9.41
N SER A 23 27.38 21.37 9.36
CA SER A 23 26.37 21.46 10.42
C SER A 23 25.38 20.29 10.38
N VAL A 24 25.02 19.75 11.55
CA VAL A 24 24.02 18.67 11.69
C VAL A 24 22.66 19.08 11.13
N GLU A 25 22.27 20.36 11.22
CA GLU A 25 20.98 20.80 10.70
C GLU A 25 20.89 20.67 9.18
N LEU A 26 21.99 20.86 8.45
CA LEU A 26 21.99 20.64 7.01
C LEU A 26 22.02 19.14 6.64
N ALA A 27 22.58 18.28 7.49
CA ALA A 27 22.38 16.84 7.35
C ALA A 27 20.89 16.45 7.53
N ARG A 28 20.20 17.07 8.49
CA ARG A 28 18.75 16.92 8.68
C ARG A 28 17.94 17.47 7.49
N VAL A 29 18.42 18.51 6.82
CA VAL A 29 17.85 18.98 5.55
C VAL A 29 18.00 17.91 4.46
N GLY A 30 19.15 17.25 4.37
CA GLY A 30 19.36 16.12 3.45
C GLY A 30 18.31 15.01 3.65
N LEU A 31 18.08 14.60 4.90
CA LEU A 31 17.03 13.62 5.23
C LEU A 31 15.61 14.14 4.95
N TYR A 32 15.35 15.42 5.20
CA TYR A 32 14.06 16.02 4.86
C TYR A 32 13.80 15.95 3.36
N VAL A 33 14.80 16.28 2.53
CA VAL A 33 14.67 16.23 1.08
C VAL A 33 14.49 14.80 0.59
N SER A 34 15.24 13.84 1.14
CA SER A 34 15.16 12.44 0.72
C SER A 34 13.80 11.79 1.00
N THR A 35 13.07 12.27 2.01
CA THR A 35 11.69 11.81 2.29
C THR A 35 10.62 12.80 1.82
N LYS A 36 10.98 13.83 1.06
CA LYS A 36 10.08 14.93 0.64
C LYS A 36 9.35 15.58 1.82
N GLY A 37 9.96 15.56 3.00
CA GLY A 37 9.39 16.07 4.25
C GLY A 37 8.37 15.14 4.93
N GLY A 38 8.29 13.89 4.52
CA GLY A 38 7.42 12.90 5.15
C GLY A 38 7.92 12.46 6.53
N THR A 39 6.98 12.24 7.43
CA THR A 39 7.18 11.54 8.71
C THR A 39 6.62 10.13 8.59
N GLY A 40 7.43 9.12 8.92
CA GLY A 40 6.99 7.74 8.84
C GLY A 40 8.13 6.73 8.88
N ILE A 41 7.75 5.47 8.78
CA ILE A 41 8.65 4.33 8.63
C ILE A 41 9.23 4.27 7.22
N ILE A 42 10.35 3.57 7.03
CA ILE A 42 11.00 3.43 5.71
C ILE A 42 10.47 2.21 4.96
N GLU A 43 10.43 1.04 5.61
CA GLU A 43 9.88 -0.19 5.05
C GLU A 43 8.59 -0.63 5.75
N ALA A 44 7.75 -1.40 5.07
CA ALA A 44 6.37 -1.69 5.52
C ALA A 44 6.28 -2.39 6.90
N ASN A 45 7.32 -3.11 7.30
CA ASN A 45 7.38 -3.86 8.56
C ASN A 45 8.12 -3.14 9.69
N ASP A 46 8.73 -1.99 9.41
CA ASP A 46 9.51 -1.23 10.38
C ASP A 46 8.62 -0.75 11.54
N PHE A 47 9.15 -0.85 12.77
CA PHE A 47 8.46 -0.39 13.99
C PHE A 47 7.06 -0.98 14.22
N ARG A 48 6.75 -2.15 13.65
CA ARG A 48 5.45 -2.79 13.87
C ARG A 48 5.22 -3.00 15.37
N VAL A 49 4.06 -2.55 15.84
CA VAL A 49 3.63 -2.70 17.24
C VAL A 49 2.79 -3.97 17.36
N THR A 50 3.13 -4.81 18.32
CA THR A 50 2.47 -6.09 18.56
C THR A 50 2.27 -6.32 20.05
N GLN A 51 1.37 -7.23 20.41
CA GLN A 51 1.32 -7.78 21.77
C GLN A 51 2.64 -8.50 22.11
N LEU A 52 2.92 -8.66 23.39
CA LEU A 52 4.03 -9.51 23.82
C LEU A 52 3.78 -10.99 23.45
N PRO A 53 4.83 -11.77 23.18
CA PRO A 53 4.72 -13.23 23.01
C PRO A 53 4.18 -13.93 24.27
N VAL A 54 4.53 -13.40 25.45
CA VAL A 54 3.97 -13.81 26.74
C VAL A 54 3.01 -12.70 27.20
N PRO A 55 1.72 -13.00 27.46
CA PRO A 55 0.74 -12.00 27.87
C PRO A 55 1.24 -11.11 29.02
N GLY A 56 1.16 -9.78 28.84
CA GLY A 56 1.64 -8.82 29.82
C GLY A 56 1.23 -7.37 29.54
N ALA A 57 1.66 -6.47 30.42
CA ALA A 57 1.30 -5.05 30.42
C ALA A 57 2.26 -4.18 29.58
N ALA A 58 2.63 -4.66 28.40
CA ALA A 58 3.47 -3.93 27.45
C ALA A 58 3.09 -4.29 26.02
N VAL A 59 3.58 -3.47 25.09
CA VAL A 59 3.59 -3.79 23.66
C VAL A 59 5.03 -3.93 23.19
N ARG A 60 5.24 -4.78 22.19
CA ARG A 60 6.53 -4.95 21.53
C ARG A 60 6.58 -4.13 20.26
N ILE A 61 7.60 -3.32 20.13
CA ILE A 61 7.93 -2.58 18.91
C ILE A 61 9.09 -3.30 18.24
N LEU A 62 8.89 -3.77 17.01
CA LEU A 62 9.92 -4.50 16.25
C LEU A 62 10.96 -3.56 15.63
N LYS A 63 12.10 -4.11 15.22
CA LYS A 63 13.14 -3.41 14.46
C LYS A 63 12.60 -2.64 13.26
N GLY A 64 13.32 -1.58 12.90
CA GLY A 64 12.99 -0.79 11.72
C GLY A 64 13.69 0.55 11.69
N SER A 65 13.47 1.30 10.61
CA SER A 65 13.99 2.66 10.44
C SER A 65 12.87 3.62 10.08
N GLY A 66 13.09 4.90 10.40
CA GLY A 66 12.06 5.92 10.26
C GLY A 66 12.65 7.31 10.12
N ALA A 67 11.87 8.19 9.51
CA ALA A 67 12.16 9.61 9.39
C ALA A 67 11.06 10.41 10.10
N ILE A 68 11.46 11.41 10.88
CA ILE A 68 10.53 12.25 11.65
C ILE A 68 10.80 13.70 11.29
N LYS A 69 9.89 14.31 10.52
CA LYS A 69 9.95 15.74 10.24
C LYS A 69 9.93 16.55 11.53
N SER A 70 10.83 17.51 11.65
CA SER A 70 10.86 18.43 12.78
C SER A 70 9.59 19.27 12.82
N THR A 71 8.94 19.31 13.98
CA THR A 71 7.81 20.18 14.31
C THR A 71 8.16 21.15 15.44
N TYR A 72 9.43 21.23 15.84
CA TYR A 72 9.86 22.22 16.82
C TYR A 72 9.60 23.64 16.29
N PRO A 73 9.12 24.57 17.13
CA PRO A 73 8.89 25.95 16.73
C PRO A 73 10.13 26.60 16.10
N GLY A 74 9.96 27.22 14.94
CA GLY A 74 11.06 27.92 14.24
C GLY A 74 12.01 27.01 13.44
N VAL A 75 11.81 25.69 13.45
CA VAL A 75 12.61 24.76 12.64
C VAL A 75 11.88 24.46 11.34
N PHE A 76 12.57 24.64 10.20
CA PHE A 76 12.01 24.37 8.87
C PHE A 76 12.89 23.39 8.09
N GLY A 77 12.25 22.58 7.24
CA GLY A 77 12.95 21.76 6.24
C GLY A 77 13.94 20.74 6.81
N GLN A 78 13.71 20.23 8.03
CA GLN A 78 14.60 19.28 8.70
C GLN A 78 13.83 18.05 9.16
N SER A 79 14.47 16.89 9.08
CA SER A 79 13.96 15.60 9.58
C SER A 79 15.03 14.89 10.40
N TYR A 80 14.58 14.05 11.34
CA TYR A 80 15.42 13.18 12.18
C TYR A 80 15.31 11.74 11.71
N GLY A 81 16.44 11.02 11.67
CA GLY A 81 16.46 9.58 11.44
C GLY A 81 16.37 8.84 12.77
N VAL A 82 15.59 7.77 12.82
CA VAL A 82 15.52 6.86 13.96
C VAL A 82 15.63 5.42 13.50
N GLN A 83 16.21 4.57 14.35
CA GLN A 83 16.38 3.15 14.08
C GLN A 83 16.20 2.36 15.37
N GLU A 84 15.50 1.23 15.26
CA GLU A 84 15.45 0.15 16.24
C GLU A 84 16.17 -1.05 15.64
N GLU A 85 17.20 -1.54 16.31
CA GLU A 85 18.02 -2.63 15.79
C GLU A 85 17.45 -4.02 16.09
N SER A 86 16.61 -4.14 17.13
CA SER A 86 16.09 -5.44 17.57
C SER A 86 14.59 -5.39 17.87
N PHE A 87 14.22 -5.07 19.10
CA PHE A 87 12.88 -4.78 19.54
C PHE A 87 12.96 -4.07 20.89
N THR A 88 11.92 -3.30 21.21
CA THR A 88 11.75 -2.72 22.53
C THR A 88 10.36 -3.05 23.06
N ASP A 89 10.29 -3.57 24.29
CA ASP A 89 9.03 -3.76 25.01
C ASP A 89 8.71 -2.49 25.79
N VAL A 90 7.60 -1.83 25.44
CA VAL A 90 7.20 -0.54 26.01
C VAL A 90 6.02 -0.75 26.95
N PRO A 91 6.16 -0.41 28.25
CA PRO A 91 5.08 -0.56 29.22
C PRO A 91 3.83 0.21 28.84
N VAL A 92 2.67 -0.41 29.08
CA VAL A 92 1.35 0.22 28.94
C VAL A 92 0.65 0.15 30.29
N ALA A 93 0.35 1.31 30.88
CA ALA A 93 -0.33 1.36 32.17
C ALA A 93 -1.66 0.58 32.13
N ALA A 94 -2.04 -0.09 33.21
CA ALA A 94 -3.36 -0.73 33.27
C ALA A 94 -4.49 0.32 33.32
N THR A 95 -5.66 -0.04 32.84
CA THR A 95 -6.90 0.70 33.11
C THR A 95 -7.53 0.20 34.41
N GLY A 96 -8.04 1.11 35.23
CA GLY A 96 -8.83 0.77 36.42
C GLY A 96 -10.31 0.58 36.09
N SER A 97 -11.14 0.60 37.14
CA SER A 97 -12.60 0.55 37.02
C SER A 97 -13.22 1.82 36.43
N ALA A 98 -12.45 2.90 36.35
CA ALA A 98 -12.88 4.23 35.90
C ALA A 98 -13.20 4.32 34.39
N GLY A 99 -12.95 3.27 33.60
CA GLY A 99 -13.37 3.18 32.21
C GLY A 99 -12.26 2.75 31.25
N ALA A 100 -12.65 2.56 29.99
CA ALA A 100 -11.71 2.29 28.90
C ALA A 100 -10.81 3.51 28.62
N ALA A 101 -9.65 3.28 28.03
CA ALA A 101 -8.71 4.32 27.63
C ALA A 101 -8.21 4.12 26.21
N VAL A 102 -8.10 5.23 25.47
CA VAL A 102 -7.40 5.27 24.19
C VAL A 102 -5.98 5.78 24.42
N LYS A 103 -4.99 5.02 23.98
CA LYS A 103 -3.57 5.36 24.13
C LYS A 103 -2.87 5.35 22.79
N TYR A 104 -1.85 6.17 22.63
CA TYR A 104 -1.03 6.28 21.44
C TYR A 104 0.38 5.84 21.76
N VAL A 105 0.92 4.97 20.92
CA VAL A 105 2.32 4.53 20.93
C VAL A 105 3.06 5.30 19.83
N TYR A 106 4.13 6.00 20.19
CA TYR A 106 4.89 6.80 19.24
C TYR A 106 6.37 6.90 19.61
N VAL A 107 7.20 7.18 18.61
CA VAL A 107 8.59 7.60 18.79
C VAL A 107 8.61 9.11 18.93
N LEU A 108 9.24 9.63 19.98
CA LEU A 108 9.41 11.06 20.25
C LEU A 108 10.87 11.45 20.02
N ILE A 109 11.11 12.57 19.33
CA ILE A 109 12.42 13.22 19.29
C ILE A 109 12.56 14.16 20.50
N GLN A 110 13.73 14.11 21.14
CA GLN A 110 14.10 14.93 22.28
C GLN A 110 15.43 15.63 21.97
N ASP A 111 15.38 16.60 21.06
CA ASP A 111 16.55 17.41 20.72
C ASP A 111 16.67 18.61 21.68
N SER A 112 17.62 18.52 22.60
CA SER A 112 17.94 19.57 23.57
C SER A 112 18.38 20.89 22.92
N GLN A 113 18.73 20.90 21.63
CA GLN A 113 18.97 22.14 20.89
C GLN A 113 17.71 23.02 20.81
N TYR A 114 16.52 22.42 20.75
CA TYR A 114 15.26 23.13 20.54
C TYR A 114 14.30 23.05 21.73
N ALA A 115 14.30 21.93 22.46
CA ALA A 115 13.43 21.76 23.62
C ALA A 115 13.96 20.70 24.60
N GLY A 116 13.57 20.83 25.87
CA GLY A 116 13.88 19.86 26.92
C GLY A 116 15.25 20.07 27.55
N GLN A 117 15.57 19.20 28.51
CA GLN A 117 16.85 19.21 29.21
C GLN A 117 17.88 18.38 28.44
N GLN A 118 19.12 18.85 28.47
CA GLN A 118 20.24 18.10 27.91
C GLN A 118 20.41 16.77 28.68
N PRO A 119 20.62 15.63 28.00
CA PRO A 119 20.85 14.37 28.68
C PRO A 119 22.14 14.44 29.51
N ALA A 120 22.18 13.69 30.61
CA ALA A 120 23.35 13.63 31.49
C ALA A 120 24.63 13.24 30.75
N ASN A 121 24.52 12.38 29.73
CA ASN A 121 25.61 12.09 28.79
C ASN A 121 25.28 12.61 27.39
N ILE A 122 25.89 13.74 27.05
CA ILE A 122 25.72 14.41 25.76
C ILE A 122 26.19 13.54 24.59
N LYS A 123 27.19 12.69 24.79
CA LYS A 123 27.76 11.88 23.70
C LYS A 123 26.87 10.71 23.30
N THR A 124 26.09 10.17 24.23
CA THR A 124 25.36 8.90 24.03
C THR A 124 23.85 9.01 24.20
N GLY A 125 23.32 10.18 24.55
CA GLY A 125 21.88 10.36 24.70
C GLY A 125 21.31 9.78 25.99
N PRO A 126 19.97 9.72 26.13
CA PRO A 126 19.01 9.59 25.02
C PRO A 126 18.59 10.90 24.35
N TYR A 127 18.29 10.83 23.05
CA TYR A 127 17.75 11.93 22.21
C TYR A 127 16.43 11.57 21.51
N ASN A 128 15.94 10.35 21.74
CA ASN A 128 14.65 9.88 21.32
C ASN A 128 14.13 8.87 22.35
N SER A 129 12.83 8.63 22.36
CA SER A 129 12.22 7.63 23.22
C SER A 129 10.90 7.13 22.65
N TYR A 130 10.52 5.91 23.03
CA TYR A 130 9.14 5.46 22.87
C TYR A 130 8.27 6.02 23.98
N GLN A 131 7.04 6.38 23.62
CA GLN A 131 6.07 6.96 24.53
C GLN A 131 4.72 6.26 24.37
N VAL A 132 4.01 6.12 25.49
CA VAL A 132 2.62 5.68 25.54
C VAL A 132 1.83 6.72 26.31
N SER A 133 0.94 7.43 25.62
CA SER A 133 0.17 8.54 26.21
C SER A 133 -1.25 8.58 25.69
N THR A 134 -2.17 9.19 26.44
CA THR A 134 -3.55 9.45 26.00
C THR A 134 -3.64 10.71 25.11
N SER A 135 -2.54 11.44 24.94
CA SER A 135 -2.43 12.63 24.08
C SER A 135 -1.14 12.60 23.26
N LEU A 136 -1.17 13.27 22.10
CA LEU A 136 0.00 13.42 21.24
C LEU A 136 0.71 14.75 21.51
N PRO A 137 2.05 14.82 21.31
CA PRO A 137 2.81 16.05 21.47
C PRO A 137 2.37 17.13 20.46
N ALA A 138 2.19 18.37 20.92
CA ALA A 138 1.86 19.50 20.05
C ALA A 138 3.11 20.16 19.42
N ASN A 139 4.18 20.31 20.20
CA ASN A 139 5.36 21.12 19.84
C ASN A 139 6.66 20.29 19.83
N ALA A 140 6.56 18.98 19.58
CA ALA A 140 7.72 18.11 19.49
C ALA A 140 7.54 17.12 18.32
N PRO A 141 8.63 16.78 17.60
CA PRO A 141 8.56 15.84 16.50
C PRO A 141 8.27 14.43 17.01
N TYR A 142 7.27 13.77 16.44
CA TYR A 142 6.96 12.39 16.75
C TYR A 142 6.56 11.60 15.52
N MET A 143 6.75 10.29 15.57
CA MET A 143 6.24 9.32 14.60
C MET A 143 5.25 8.41 15.30
N LEU A 144 3.98 8.51 14.90
CA LEU A 144 2.90 7.68 15.42
C LEU A 144 3.04 6.25 14.91
N LEU A 145 2.95 5.27 15.83
CA LEU A 145 3.09 3.85 15.51
C LEU A 145 1.77 3.11 15.66
N ALA A 146 1.08 3.29 16.79
CA ALA A 146 -0.18 2.58 17.04
C ALA A 146 -1.13 3.36 17.93
N ARG A 147 -2.41 3.02 17.83
CA ARG A 147 -3.46 3.35 18.78
C ARG A 147 -3.84 2.08 19.54
N ILE A 148 -3.95 2.16 20.85
CA ILE A 148 -4.40 1.07 21.72
C ILE A 148 -5.76 1.45 22.29
N ASP A 149 -6.80 0.70 21.94
CA ASP A 149 -8.13 0.78 22.53
C ASP A 149 -8.21 -0.22 23.70
N GLN A 150 -7.83 0.25 24.89
CA GLN A 150 -7.74 -0.58 26.09
C GLN A 150 -9.06 -0.55 26.87
N PRO A 151 -9.77 -1.70 27.03
CA PRO A 151 -11.01 -1.76 27.80
C PRO A 151 -10.79 -1.41 29.28
N ALA A 152 -11.86 -1.23 30.05
CA ALA A 152 -11.77 -1.08 31.51
C ALA A 152 -11.17 -2.33 32.17
N ASN A 153 -10.56 -2.19 33.35
CA ASN A 153 -9.98 -3.29 34.14
C ASN A 153 -9.01 -4.20 33.35
N THR A 154 -8.23 -3.64 32.43
CA THR A 154 -7.37 -4.41 31.53
C THR A 154 -5.91 -4.05 31.77
N ALA A 155 -5.07 -5.06 32.02
CA ALA A 155 -3.61 -4.92 32.09
C ALA A 155 -2.91 -5.55 30.88
N THR A 156 -3.34 -6.74 30.48
CA THR A 156 -2.79 -7.45 29.32
C THR A 156 -3.21 -6.78 28.01
N ILE A 157 -2.25 -6.45 27.17
CA ILE A 157 -2.52 -5.91 25.82
C ILE A 157 -2.54 -7.06 24.81
N THR A 158 -3.56 -7.05 23.95
CA THR A 158 -3.71 -8.03 22.85
C THR A 158 -3.67 -7.32 21.50
N ASN A 159 -3.35 -8.04 20.43
CA ASN A 159 -3.32 -7.48 19.07
C ASN A 159 -4.69 -6.89 18.65
N GLN A 160 -5.80 -7.41 19.16
CA GLN A 160 -7.14 -6.89 18.86
C GLN A 160 -7.36 -5.47 19.41
N MET A 161 -6.61 -5.08 20.44
CA MET A 161 -6.64 -3.74 21.02
C MET A 161 -5.74 -2.77 20.23
N ILE A 162 -4.83 -3.27 19.38
CA ILE A 162 -3.82 -2.48 18.69
C ILE A 162 -4.29 -2.18 17.26
N THR A 163 -4.48 -0.90 16.98
CA THR A 163 -4.66 -0.39 15.62
C THR A 163 -3.34 0.18 15.13
N ASP A 164 -2.87 -0.30 13.98
CA ASP A 164 -1.69 0.24 13.32
C ASP A 164 -1.96 1.67 12.81
N MET A 165 -1.08 2.59 13.16
CA MET A 165 -1.16 4.00 12.78
C MET A 165 0.09 4.47 12.04
N ARG A 166 0.99 3.53 11.70
CA ARG A 166 2.23 3.82 10.96
C ARG A 166 1.88 4.41 9.60
N LYS A 167 2.81 5.18 9.06
CA LYS A 167 2.79 5.70 7.70
C LYS A 167 4.18 5.53 7.12
N ILE A 168 4.30 5.35 5.81
CA ILE A 168 5.60 5.35 5.14
C ILE A 168 6.00 6.80 4.85
N ALA A 169 7.27 7.14 5.11
CA ALA A 169 7.76 8.51 4.97
C ALA A 169 7.70 9.01 3.51
N ASP A 170 8.19 8.22 2.57
CA ASP A 170 8.06 8.49 1.11
C ASP A 170 7.62 7.19 0.42
N PRO A 171 6.30 6.94 0.27
CA PRO A 171 5.82 5.69 -0.28
C PRO A 171 6.22 5.54 -1.74
N LYS A 172 6.84 4.40 -2.08
CA LYS A 172 7.12 4.03 -3.47
C LYS A 172 5.80 3.81 -4.23
N GLN A 173 5.78 4.25 -5.47
CA GLN A 173 4.71 3.99 -6.42
C GLN A 173 5.30 3.55 -7.75
N TRP A 174 4.70 2.53 -8.36
CA TRP A 174 5.03 2.13 -9.72
C TRP A 174 3.77 1.73 -10.47
N THR A 175 3.59 2.25 -11.67
CA THR A 175 2.45 1.94 -12.53
C THR A 175 2.94 1.11 -13.71
N VAL A 176 2.23 0.02 -13.97
CA VAL A 176 2.45 -0.85 -15.13
C VAL A 176 1.19 -0.81 -15.99
N ASP A 177 1.36 -0.42 -17.25
CA ASP A 177 0.29 -0.38 -18.24
C ASP A 177 0.51 -1.50 -19.28
N ARG A 178 -0.57 -2.19 -19.62
CA ARG A 178 -0.62 -3.30 -20.59
C ARG A 178 -1.83 -3.13 -21.48
N SER A 179 -1.67 -2.32 -22.52
CA SER A 179 -2.70 -2.13 -23.54
C SER A 179 -2.56 -3.15 -24.67
N ARG A 180 -3.68 -3.68 -25.14
CA ARG A 180 -3.78 -4.60 -26.27
C ARG A 180 -4.96 -4.21 -27.15
N ALA A 181 -4.70 -3.73 -28.36
CA ALA A 181 -5.75 -3.61 -29.38
C ALA A 181 -6.16 -5.02 -29.86
N SER A 182 -7.46 -5.23 -30.10
CA SER A 182 -7.92 -6.42 -30.81
C SER A 182 -7.54 -6.29 -32.28
N VAL A 183 -6.92 -7.33 -32.85
CA VAL A 183 -6.50 -7.35 -34.26
C VAL A 183 -7.52 -8.07 -35.14
N ALA A 184 -7.35 -8.01 -36.46
CA ALA A 184 -8.27 -8.67 -37.39
C ALA A 184 -8.36 -10.20 -37.22
N SER A 185 -7.42 -10.84 -36.52
CA SER A 185 -7.50 -12.26 -36.14
C SER A 185 -8.30 -12.52 -34.85
N ASP A 186 -8.66 -11.48 -34.10
CA ASP A 186 -9.43 -11.55 -32.84
C ASP A 186 -10.96 -11.52 -33.07
N GLN A 187 -11.43 -11.87 -34.27
CA GLN A 187 -12.81 -11.70 -34.69
C GLN A 187 -13.75 -12.68 -33.99
N GLY A 188 -14.88 -12.16 -33.52
CA GLY A 188 -16.02 -13.00 -33.12
C GLY A 188 -15.92 -13.65 -31.75
N MET A 189 -15.01 -13.19 -30.89
CA MET A 189 -14.90 -13.66 -29.49
C MET A 189 -16.14 -13.22 -28.72
N ALA A 190 -17.09 -14.15 -28.59
CA ALA A 190 -18.42 -13.92 -28.04
C ALA A 190 -18.47 -14.36 -26.57
N LEU A 191 -19.14 -13.56 -25.74
CA LEU A 191 -19.42 -13.91 -24.35
C LEU A 191 -20.62 -14.86 -24.31
N ASN A 192 -20.39 -16.10 -23.90
CA ASN A 192 -21.35 -17.19 -23.86
C ASN A 192 -21.65 -17.68 -22.44
N SER A 193 -20.67 -17.67 -21.53
CA SER A 193 -20.81 -18.20 -20.18
C SER A 193 -21.85 -17.43 -19.37
N LYS A 194 -22.68 -18.18 -18.66
CA LYS A 194 -23.66 -17.67 -17.68
C LYS A 194 -23.30 -18.05 -16.24
N THR A 195 -22.35 -18.97 -16.09
CA THR A 195 -21.96 -19.52 -14.79
C THR A 195 -21.30 -18.46 -13.91
N ALA A 196 -21.33 -18.67 -12.60
CA ALA A 196 -20.66 -17.78 -11.64
C ALA A 196 -19.13 -17.69 -11.84
N ALA A 197 -18.50 -18.73 -12.38
CA ALA A 197 -17.08 -18.71 -12.72
C ALA A 197 -16.76 -17.82 -13.93
N GLY A 198 -17.77 -17.48 -14.74
CA GLY A 198 -17.63 -16.77 -16.02
C GLY A 198 -16.72 -17.50 -17.00
N GLU A 199 -16.28 -16.78 -18.02
CA GLU A 199 -15.25 -17.22 -18.96
C GLU A 199 -14.21 -16.13 -19.13
N TRP A 200 -13.13 -16.47 -19.82
CA TRP A 200 -12.11 -15.50 -20.17
C TRP A 200 -12.65 -14.66 -21.32
N PHE A 201 -12.64 -13.35 -21.16
CA PHE A 201 -13.24 -12.47 -22.14
C PHE A 201 -12.31 -11.30 -22.45
N PRO A 202 -11.79 -11.21 -23.68
CA PRO A 202 -12.14 -11.99 -24.87
C PRO A 202 -11.34 -13.30 -24.99
N GLY A 203 -12.01 -14.41 -25.34
CA GLY A 203 -11.37 -15.69 -25.59
C GLY A 203 -12.38 -16.80 -25.88
N ASP A 204 -11.95 -17.84 -26.60
CA ASP A 204 -12.70 -19.06 -26.91
C ASP A 204 -12.36 -20.23 -25.96
N GLY A 205 -11.80 -19.91 -24.79
CA GLY A 205 -11.18 -20.88 -23.89
C GLY A 205 -9.67 -21.02 -24.09
N THR A 206 -9.08 -20.35 -25.09
CA THR A 206 -7.61 -20.25 -25.21
C THR A 206 -7.05 -19.00 -24.51
N PRO A 207 -5.84 -19.08 -23.92
CA PRO A 207 -5.37 -18.07 -22.96
C PRO A 207 -4.83 -16.78 -23.53
N THR A 208 -4.50 -16.75 -24.82
CA THR A 208 -3.46 -15.86 -25.34
C THR A 208 -3.88 -14.40 -25.41
N GLY A 209 -5.17 -14.09 -25.24
CA GLY A 209 -5.70 -12.74 -25.42
C GLY A 209 -6.30 -12.03 -24.20
N ALA A 210 -6.76 -12.78 -23.19
CA ALA A 210 -7.49 -12.26 -22.03
C ALA A 210 -6.67 -12.25 -20.73
N ARG A 211 -5.34 -12.34 -20.81
CA ARG A 211 -4.48 -12.31 -19.61
C ARG A 211 -3.24 -11.46 -19.80
N GLN A 212 -2.75 -10.92 -18.71
CA GLN A 212 -1.49 -10.17 -18.63
C GLN A 212 -0.67 -10.72 -17.49
N ARG A 213 0.63 -10.88 -17.72
CA ARG A 213 1.60 -11.21 -16.68
C ARG A 213 2.37 -9.96 -16.29
N ILE A 214 2.44 -9.69 -14.98
CA ILE A 214 3.04 -8.48 -14.42
C ILE A 214 3.89 -8.88 -13.21
N ASP A 215 5.14 -8.44 -13.20
CA ASP A 215 6.01 -8.58 -12.04
C ASP A 215 5.52 -7.68 -10.90
N VAL A 216 5.24 -8.29 -9.75
CA VAL A 216 4.86 -7.58 -8.54
C VAL A 216 6.12 -7.21 -7.79
N PRO A 217 6.38 -5.93 -7.50
CA PRO A 217 7.53 -5.53 -6.70
C PRO A 217 7.51 -6.20 -5.32
N ASP A 218 8.70 -6.49 -4.81
CA ASP A 218 8.89 -7.03 -3.46
C ASP A 218 8.42 -6.05 -2.36
N TRP A 219 8.62 -4.75 -2.58
CA TRP A 219 8.23 -3.68 -1.67
C TRP A 219 6.73 -3.36 -1.68
N ALA A 220 5.99 -3.78 -2.71
CA ALA A 220 4.59 -3.39 -2.87
C ALA A 220 3.69 -4.20 -1.94
N THR A 221 2.87 -3.51 -1.15
CA THR A 221 1.91 -4.12 -0.22
C THR A 221 0.47 -3.86 -0.60
N ARG A 222 0.21 -2.96 -1.56
CA ARG A 222 -1.12 -2.62 -2.08
C ARG A 222 -1.07 -2.36 -3.58
N MET A 223 -2.14 -2.68 -4.28
CA MET A 223 -2.29 -2.43 -5.71
C MET A 223 -3.67 -1.87 -6.05
N ILE A 224 -3.71 -0.98 -7.03
CA ILE A 224 -4.93 -0.53 -7.68
C ILE A 224 -4.97 -1.14 -9.08
N ILE A 225 -5.98 -1.95 -9.35
CA ILE A 225 -6.17 -2.67 -10.62
C ILE A 225 -7.26 -1.95 -11.39
N LYS A 226 -6.94 -1.45 -12.60
CA LYS A 226 -7.87 -0.73 -13.48
C LYS A 226 -7.90 -1.39 -14.85
N PRO A 227 -8.74 -2.41 -15.05
CA PRO A 227 -8.94 -3.00 -16.35
C PRO A 227 -9.97 -2.21 -17.16
N SER A 228 -9.77 -2.18 -18.46
CA SER A 228 -10.69 -1.59 -19.43
C SER A 228 -10.93 -2.57 -20.56
N TRP A 229 -12.19 -2.78 -20.93
CA TRP A 229 -12.56 -3.31 -22.24
C TRP A 229 -13.06 -2.15 -23.09
N TYR A 230 -12.42 -1.92 -24.23
CA TYR A 230 -12.82 -0.88 -25.16
C TYR A 230 -13.67 -1.44 -26.28
N LYS A 231 -14.70 -0.69 -26.64
CA LYS A 231 -15.57 -0.92 -27.80
C LYS A 231 -16.14 -2.33 -27.82
N VAL A 232 -16.65 -2.79 -26.67
CA VAL A 232 -17.38 -4.06 -26.54
C VAL A 232 -18.65 -3.96 -27.36
N ARG A 233 -18.80 -4.86 -28.33
CA ARG A 233 -19.92 -4.85 -29.29
C ARG A 233 -21.13 -5.57 -28.71
N TYR A 234 -22.30 -4.98 -28.91
CA TYR A 234 -23.59 -5.60 -28.60
C TYR A 234 -24.42 -5.82 -29.87
N GLU A 235 -24.74 -7.07 -30.15
CA GLU A 235 -25.85 -7.44 -31.01
C GLU A 235 -27.14 -7.28 -30.19
N ARG A 236 -27.84 -6.16 -30.36
CA ARG A 236 -28.93 -5.72 -29.47
C ARG A 236 -30.32 -6.19 -29.92
N ASN A 237 -30.44 -7.43 -30.37
CA ASN A 237 -31.72 -8.05 -30.74
C ASN A 237 -32.53 -8.60 -29.54
N ALA A 238 -32.05 -8.39 -28.30
CA ALA A 238 -32.81 -8.42 -27.06
C ALA A 238 -32.02 -7.68 -25.97
N ASN A 239 -32.56 -7.63 -24.75
CA ASN A 239 -31.85 -7.15 -23.57
C ASN A 239 -30.69 -8.10 -23.20
N VAL A 240 -29.52 -7.54 -22.93
CA VAL A 240 -28.31 -8.29 -22.58
C VAL A 240 -27.61 -7.61 -21.42
N TRP A 241 -27.41 -8.36 -20.34
CA TRP A 241 -26.75 -7.88 -19.13
C TRP A 241 -25.93 -8.98 -18.49
N GLY A 242 -25.00 -8.59 -17.62
CA GLY A 242 -24.06 -9.51 -17.03
C GLY A 242 -23.04 -8.80 -16.15
N ARG A 243 -21.91 -9.47 -15.91
CA ARG A 243 -20.86 -8.98 -15.03
C ARG A 243 -19.47 -9.19 -15.60
N TYR A 244 -18.53 -8.34 -15.22
CA TYR A 244 -17.13 -8.40 -15.60
C TYR A 244 -16.21 -8.06 -14.42
N TRP A 245 -15.02 -8.68 -14.37
CA TRP A 245 -14.04 -8.56 -13.29
C TRP A 245 -12.67 -9.08 -13.72
N ILE A 246 -11.67 -8.96 -12.84
CA ILE A 246 -10.34 -9.56 -13.01
C ILE A 246 -10.14 -10.67 -12.01
N ASN A 247 -9.63 -11.80 -12.50
CA ASN A 247 -9.04 -12.85 -11.70
C ASN A 247 -7.53 -12.63 -11.61
N TYR A 248 -6.92 -12.83 -10.45
CA TYR A 248 -5.48 -12.67 -10.31
C TYR A 248 -4.85 -13.58 -9.26
N GLY A 249 -3.55 -13.82 -9.41
CA GLY A 249 -2.77 -14.67 -8.53
C GLY A 249 -1.35 -14.91 -9.03
N PRO A 250 -0.53 -15.67 -8.29
CA PRO A 250 0.81 -16.04 -8.74
C PRO A 250 0.74 -16.79 -10.08
N SER A 251 1.72 -16.61 -10.97
CA SER A 251 1.69 -17.24 -12.31
C SER A 251 1.67 -18.78 -12.25
N SER A 252 2.13 -19.39 -11.17
CA SER A 252 1.96 -20.85 -10.93
C SER A 252 0.51 -21.29 -10.76
N ALA A 253 -0.40 -20.40 -10.35
CA ALA A 253 -1.84 -20.68 -10.28
C ALA A 253 -2.46 -20.88 -11.67
N GLU A 254 -1.77 -20.46 -12.73
CA GLU A 254 -2.17 -20.65 -14.12
C GLU A 254 -2.08 -22.11 -14.58
N GLY A 255 -1.30 -22.94 -13.87
CA GLY A 255 -1.04 -24.35 -14.21
C GLY A 255 -2.26 -25.27 -14.17
N ASN A 256 -3.42 -24.79 -13.75
CA ASN A 256 -4.67 -25.55 -13.73
C ASN A 256 -5.71 -24.94 -14.68
N TYR A 257 -5.51 -25.17 -15.98
CA TYR A 257 -6.57 -25.06 -17.01
C TYR A 257 -7.85 -25.84 -16.64
N ASN A 258 -7.76 -26.78 -15.70
CA ASN A 258 -8.87 -27.58 -15.16
C ASN A 258 -9.85 -26.80 -14.24
N GLY A 259 -10.02 -25.50 -14.47
CA GLY A 259 -11.06 -24.73 -13.78
C GLY A 259 -10.82 -24.49 -12.29
N GLN A 260 -9.58 -24.59 -11.80
CA GLN A 260 -9.27 -24.07 -10.46
C GLN A 260 -9.32 -22.55 -10.51
N PRO A 261 -10.14 -21.90 -9.67
CA PRO A 261 -10.25 -20.45 -9.68
C PRO A 261 -8.91 -19.83 -9.29
N PHE A 262 -8.59 -18.67 -9.88
CA PHE A 262 -7.54 -17.83 -9.33
C PHE A 262 -7.84 -17.57 -7.84
N PRO A 263 -6.81 -17.50 -6.99
CA PRO A 263 -7.02 -17.34 -5.55
C PRO A 263 -7.69 -16.01 -5.20
N TYR A 264 -7.63 -15.02 -6.10
CA TYR A 264 -8.17 -13.69 -5.86
C TYR A 264 -8.95 -13.16 -7.05
N ASN A 265 -9.97 -12.36 -6.74
CA ASN A 265 -10.83 -11.69 -7.69
C ASN A 265 -10.92 -10.20 -7.32
N THR A 266 -11.05 -9.33 -8.32
CA THR A 266 -11.58 -7.99 -8.09
C THR A 266 -13.08 -8.05 -7.81
N GLN A 267 -13.66 -6.93 -7.38
CA GLN A 267 -15.11 -6.77 -7.37
C GLN A 267 -15.69 -6.90 -8.79
N GLU A 268 -16.93 -7.39 -8.88
CA GLU A 268 -17.66 -7.54 -10.14
C GLU A 268 -18.44 -6.25 -10.48
N PHE A 269 -18.21 -5.71 -11.66
CA PHE A 269 -19.02 -4.65 -12.25
C PHE A 269 -20.07 -5.25 -13.17
N ALA A 270 -21.15 -4.51 -13.43
CA ALA A 270 -22.24 -4.95 -14.28
C ALA A 270 -22.29 -4.16 -15.58
N PHE A 271 -22.70 -4.82 -16.65
CA PHE A 271 -23.17 -4.18 -17.87
C PHE A 271 -24.65 -4.52 -18.05
N ASP A 272 -25.43 -3.59 -18.58
CA ASP A 272 -26.84 -3.78 -18.86
C ASP A 272 -27.22 -2.91 -20.06
N VAL A 273 -27.66 -3.57 -21.13
CA VAL A 273 -27.96 -2.94 -22.40
C VAL A 273 -29.31 -3.46 -22.89
N SER A 274 -30.24 -2.54 -23.13
CA SER A 274 -31.57 -2.86 -23.65
C SER A 274 -31.52 -3.32 -25.11
N GLU A 275 -32.58 -3.88 -25.65
CA GLU A 275 -32.76 -4.09 -27.08
C GLU A 275 -32.62 -2.78 -27.89
N GLY A 276 -32.13 -2.86 -29.14
CA GLY A 276 -31.92 -1.70 -30.02
C GLY A 276 -30.99 -1.97 -31.21
N PRO A 277 -30.52 -0.91 -31.89
CA PRO A 277 -29.49 -1.04 -32.91
C PRO A 277 -28.16 -1.51 -32.32
N VAL A 278 -27.32 -2.17 -33.13
CA VAL A 278 -25.95 -2.53 -32.74
C VAL A 278 -25.23 -1.33 -32.14
N SER A 279 -24.63 -1.50 -30.97
CA SER A 279 -23.87 -0.46 -30.28
C SER A 279 -22.55 -1.00 -29.74
N ARG A 280 -21.73 -0.09 -29.22
CA ARG A 280 -20.48 -0.41 -28.54
C ARG A 280 -20.32 0.45 -27.30
N ASP A 281 -20.02 -0.19 -26.18
CA ASP A 281 -19.71 0.51 -24.93
C ASP A 281 -18.34 0.07 -24.42
N ASP A 282 -17.77 0.92 -23.55
CA ASP A 282 -16.52 0.63 -22.86
C ASP A 282 -16.85 0.10 -21.46
N TRP A 283 -16.24 -1.02 -21.07
CA TRP A 283 -16.34 -1.57 -19.71
C TRP A 283 -15.16 -1.14 -18.89
N LEU A 284 -15.40 -0.29 -17.91
CA LEU A 284 -14.38 0.22 -17.01
C LEU A 284 -14.60 -0.36 -15.63
N SER A 285 -13.53 -0.76 -14.95
CA SER A 285 -13.60 -1.05 -13.52
C SER A 285 -12.32 -0.61 -12.82
N SER A 286 -12.40 -0.55 -11.49
CA SER A 286 -11.25 -0.29 -10.64
C SER A 286 -11.45 -1.07 -9.34
N ASP A 287 -10.38 -1.60 -8.79
CA ASP A 287 -10.39 -2.20 -7.46
C ASP A 287 -9.06 -1.92 -6.75
N ASP A 288 -9.12 -1.83 -5.43
CA ASP A 288 -7.99 -1.53 -4.56
C ASP A 288 -7.80 -2.69 -3.57
N ARG A 289 -6.63 -3.33 -3.62
CA ARG A 289 -6.37 -4.59 -2.93
C ARG A 289 -5.03 -4.57 -2.22
N TYR A 290 -4.99 -5.15 -1.02
CA TYR A 290 -3.72 -5.57 -0.42
C TYR A 290 -3.12 -6.69 -1.24
N ILE A 291 -1.80 -6.65 -1.41
CA ILE A 291 -1.03 -7.67 -2.11
C ILE A 291 -0.65 -8.75 -1.09
N PRO A 292 -1.09 -10.00 -1.29
CA PRO A 292 -0.69 -11.12 -0.45
C PRO A 292 0.82 -11.32 -0.48
N ALA A 293 1.44 -11.63 0.67
CA ALA A 293 2.88 -11.83 0.78
C ALA A 293 3.41 -12.87 -0.24
N ALA A 294 2.64 -13.91 -0.52
CA ALA A 294 2.98 -14.96 -1.49
C ALA A 294 3.18 -14.47 -2.93
N MET A 295 2.63 -13.30 -3.31
CA MET A 295 2.74 -12.69 -4.63
C MET A 295 3.88 -11.66 -4.74
N ARG A 296 4.35 -11.09 -3.63
CA ARG A 296 5.35 -10.01 -3.66
C ARG A 296 6.69 -10.53 -4.17
N GLY A 297 7.34 -9.77 -5.06
CA GLY A 297 8.60 -10.16 -5.70
C GLY A 297 8.47 -11.28 -6.74
N LYS A 298 7.26 -11.57 -7.23
CA LYS A 298 6.99 -12.64 -8.20
C LYS A 298 6.10 -12.13 -9.34
N GLU A 299 6.10 -12.87 -10.44
CA GLU A 299 5.17 -12.65 -11.54
C GLU A 299 3.74 -13.07 -11.12
N ALA A 300 2.78 -12.18 -11.36
CA ALA A 300 1.36 -12.41 -11.18
C ALA A 300 0.64 -12.40 -12.54
N THR A 301 -0.34 -13.27 -12.69
CA THR A 301 -1.25 -13.28 -13.83
C THR A 301 -2.54 -12.55 -13.46
N PHE A 302 -2.99 -11.67 -14.35
CA PHE A 302 -4.26 -10.96 -14.29
C PHE A 302 -5.09 -11.36 -15.50
N ALA A 303 -6.25 -11.99 -15.28
CA ALA A 303 -7.11 -12.52 -16.32
C ALA A 303 -8.46 -11.78 -16.36
N PHE A 304 -8.83 -11.31 -17.55
CA PHE A 304 -10.08 -10.64 -17.86
C PHE A 304 -11.22 -11.65 -17.89
N ARG A 305 -12.22 -11.43 -17.04
CA ARG A 305 -13.36 -12.33 -16.87
C ARG A 305 -14.67 -11.58 -17.10
N ALA A 306 -15.61 -12.28 -17.69
CA ALA A 306 -16.99 -11.82 -17.75
C ALA A 306 -17.96 -13.00 -17.81
N ARG A 307 -19.23 -12.71 -17.57
CA ARG A 307 -20.37 -13.61 -17.76
C ARG A 307 -21.60 -12.82 -18.15
N ARG A 308 -22.53 -13.48 -18.85
CA ARG A 308 -23.89 -13.00 -19.01
C ARG A 308 -24.74 -13.44 -17.82
N HIS A 309 -25.80 -12.71 -17.52
CA HIS A 309 -26.79 -13.15 -16.55
C HIS A 309 -27.56 -14.37 -17.08
N ASP A 310 -28.04 -15.24 -16.18
CA ASP A 310 -28.74 -16.47 -16.57
C ASP A 310 -29.97 -16.20 -17.46
N SER A 311 -30.71 -15.15 -17.13
CA SER A 311 -31.89 -14.70 -17.90
C SER A 311 -31.57 -13.93 -19.19
N SER A 312 -30.30 -13.68 -19.52
CA SER A 312 -29.93 -13.13 -20.83
C SER A 312 -29.95 -14.26 -21.87
N THR A 313 -30.90 -14.22 -22.79
CA THR A 313 -31.23 -15.37 -23.65
C THR A 313 -30.37 -15.47 -24.91
N ILE A 314 -29.77 -14.36 -25.37
CA ILE A 314 -29.06 -14.34 -26.66
C ILE A 314 -27.57 -14.61 -26.49
N ALA A 315 -27.17 -15.84 -26.87
CA ALA A 315 -25.76 -16.22 -26.92
C ALA A 315 -24.99 -15.40 -27.97
N GLY A 316 -23.74 -15.08 -27.66
CA GLY A 316 -22.88 -14.30 -28.52
C GLY A 316 -23.34 -12.87 -28.82
N ALA A 317 -24.31 -12.34 -28.06
CA ALA A 317 -24.76 -10.96 -28.23
C ALA A 317 -23.72 -9.94 -27.77
N VAL A 318 -22.84 -10.29 -26.81
CA VAL A 318 -21.71 -9.46 -26.40
C VAL A 318 -20.44 -10.00 -27.02
N ARG A 319 -19.68 -9.17 -27.74
CA ARG A 319 -18.50 -9.62 -28.49
C ARG A 319 -17.37 -8.61 -28.45
N MET A 320 -16.16 -9.11 -28.65
CA MET A 320 -15.03 -8.30 -29.07
C MET A 320 -14.60 -8.71 -30.48
N ASP A 321 -14.17 -7.73 -31.27
CA ASP A 321 -13.74 -7.90 -32.65
C ASP A 321 -12.56 -6.96 -32.98
N GLY A 322 -12.12 -6.89 -34.23
CA GLY A 322 -10.93 -6.14 -34.64
C GLY A 322 -10.99 -4.61 -34.47
N VAL A 323 -12.04 -4.06 -33.87
CA VAL A 323 -12.09 -2.64 -33.44
C VAL A 323 -12.29 -2.49 -31.93
N SER A 324 -12.21 -3.59 -31.19
CA SER A 324 -12.20 -3.63 -29.73
C SER A 324 -10.77 -3.54 -29.17
N GLY A 325 -10.64 -3.44 -27.85
CA GLY A 325 -9.34 -3.47 -27.20
C GLY A 325 -9.44 -3.75 -25.71
N LEU A 326 -8.30 -4.00 -25.09
CA LEU A 326 -8.13 -4.17 -23.66
C LEU A 326 -7.05 -3.22 -23.16
N ASP A 327 -7.20 -2.78 -21.93
CA ASP A 327 -6.11 -2.21 -21.15
C ASP A 327 -6.12 -2.77 -19.74
N LEU A 328 -4.94 -3.05 -19.21
CA LEU A 328 -4.75 -3.30 -17.80
C LEU A 328 -3.71 -2.34 -17.26
N THR A 329 -4.16 -1.43 -16.41
CA THR A 329 -3.30 -0.61 -15.58
C THR A 329 -3.24 -1.20 -14.16
N VAL A 330 -2.04 -1.48 -13.65
CA VAL A 330 -1.82 -1.86 -12.25
C VAL A 330 -0.87 -0.86 -11.60
N GLN A 331 -1.34 -0.20 -10.55
CA GLN A 331 -0.55 0.74 -9.75
C GLN A 331 -0.17 0.08 -8.43
N PHE A 332 1.11 -0.21 -8.25
CA PHE A 332 1.70 -0.72 -7.02
C PHE A 332 2.02 0.42 -6.05
N LEU A 333 1.68 0.22 -4.78
CA LEU A 333 1.82 1.20 -3.71
C LEU A 333 2.53 0.56 -2.50
N GLN A 334 3.47 1.30 -1.94
CA GLN A 334 4.07 0.98 -0.66
C GLN A 334 3.19 1.57 0.45
N VAL A 335 2.59 0.71 1.25
CA VAL A 335 1.85 1.09 2.47
C VAL A 335 2.30 0.20 3.63
N PRO A 336 2.09 0.60 4.90
CA PRO A 336 2.34 -0.28 6.04
C PRO A 336 1.61 -1.61 5.86
N ASP A 337 2.30 -2.70 6.16
CA ASP A 337 1.73 -4.02 5.92
C ASP A 337 0.69 -4.36 6.99
N MET A 338 -0.57 -4.45 6.56
CA MET A 338 -1.72 -4.78 7.40
C MET A 338 -2.11 -6.26 7.29
N SER A 339 -1.45 -7.05 6.42
CA SER A 339 -1.77 -8.47 6.37
C SER A 339 -1.43 -9.12 7.71
N THR A 340 -2.45 -9.68 8.33
CA THR A 340 -2.32 -10.72 9.33
C THR A 340 -1.76 -11.93 8.60
N GLU A 341 -0.45 -12.15 8.71
CA GLU A 341 0.03 -13.53 8.55
C GLU A 341 -0.63 -14.42 9.60
#